data_AF-A0A7S0GGN4-F1
#
_entry.id   AF-A0A7S0GGN4-F1
#
_cell.length_a   1.000
_cell.length_b   1.000
_cell.length_c   1.000
_cell.angle_alpha   90.00
_cell.angle_beta   90.00
_cell.angle_gamma   90.00
#
_symmetry.space_group_name_H-M   'P 1'
#
loop_
_entity.id
_entity.type
_entity.pdbx_description
1 polymer ?
#
loop_
_entity_poly.entity_id
_entity_poly.type
_entity_poly.pdbx_seq_one_letter_code
_entity_poly.pdbx_strand_id
1 'polypeptide(L)'
;FLEGRGAFVEPQRIALNGNGNINGEMLAGETVFLATGSVGTRIPGLPWEHPNSVNWLFNSHTIQHIGRLPHHIVIQGGGLIAVEYAFILRRLGARVTLVVREGLLMVGKGVDDDIKGGGVEKRLRIIGGRRLFQRRQR
;
A
#
# COMPACT_ATOMS: atom_id res chain seq x y z
N PHE A 1 -14.77 22.75 -12.16
CA PHE A 1 -14.12 21.79 -11.24
C PHE A 1 -13.99 22.49 -9.90
N LEU A 2 -14.39 21.84 -8.81
CA LEU A 2 -14.29 22.38 -7.46
C LEU A 2 -13.21 21.60 -6.72
N GLU A 3 -12.21 22.29 -6.20
CA GLU A 3 -11.10 21.67 -5.47
C GLU A 3 -11.36 21.69 -3.96
N GLY A 4 -11.26 20.54 -3.32
CA GLY A 4 -11.44 20.42 -1.88
C GLY A 4 -11.87 19.02 -1.45
N ARG A 5 -12.07 18.85 -0.15
CA ARG A 5 -12.59 17.60 0.42
C ARG A 5 -14.09 17.69 0.63
N GLY A 6 -14.84 16.93 -0.17
CA GLY A 6 -16.28 16.76 0.01
C GLY A 6 -16.61 15.82 1.17
N ALA A 7 -17.59 16.19 1.98
CA ALA A 7 -18.21 15.31 2.99
C ALA A 7 -19.73 15.44 2.95
N PHE A 8 -20.46 14.34 3.02
CA PHE A 8 -21.91 14.40 3.17
C PHE A 8 -22.26 15.00 4.53
N VAL A 9 -23.18 15.96 4.52
CA VAL A 9 -23.88 16.42 5.72
C VAL A 9 -25.35 16.00 5.70
N GLU A 10 -25.90 15.74 4.51
CA GLU A 10 -27.22 15.18 4.25
C GLU A 10 -27.15 14.32 2.97
N PRO A 11 -28.11 13.43 2.67
CA PRO A 11 -28.03 12.52 1.51
C PRO A 11 -27.75 13.19 0.15
N GLN A 12 -28.17 14.44 -0.03
CA GLN A 12 -28.02 15.22 -1.27
C GLN A 12 -27.25 16.53 -1.05
N ARG A 13 -26.55 16.67 0.09
CA ARG A 13 -25.73 17.85 0.40
C ARG A 13 -24.32 17.48 0.80
N ILE A 14 -23.36 18.09 0.11
CA ILE A 14 -21.94 17.94 0.34
C ILE A 14 -21.38 19.26 0.84
N ALA A 15 -20.73 19.24 2.00
CA ALA A 15 -19.87 20.33 2.43
C ALA A 15 -18.51 20.20 1.73
N LEU A 16 -18.07 21.26 1.06
CA LEU A 16 -16.76 21.33 0.41
C LEU A 16 -15.76 22.06 1.31
N ASN A 17 -14.86 21.32 1.95
CA ASN A 17 -13.80 21.92 2.76
C ASN A 17 -12.56 22.22 1.90
N GLY A 18 -12.28 23.51 1.67
CA GLY A 18 -10.99 23.98 1.13
C GLY A 18 -9.98 24.23 2.25
N ASN A 19 -8.68 24.12 1.96
CA ASN A 19 -7.52 24.28 2.86
C ASN A 19 -7.75 25.06 4.18
N GLY A 20 -8.35 24.40 5.18
CA GLY A 20 -8.52 24.92 6.53
C GLY A 20 -9.74 25.81 6.83
N ASN A 21 -10.64 26.07 5.88
CA ASN A 21 -11.84 26.88 6.13
C ASN A 21 -13.11 25.99 6.13
N ILE A 22 -13.67 25.79 7.33
CA ILE A 22 -14.85 24.94 7.59
C ILE A 22 -16.18 25.60 7.22
N ASN A 23 -16.18 26.87 6.83
CA ASN A 23 -17.38 27.57 6.32
C ASN A 23 -17.58 27.33 4.81
N GLY A 24 -17.13 26.17 4.35
CA GLY A 24 -17.01 25.76 2.96
C GLY A 24 -18.34 25.71 2.23
N GLU A 25 -18.26 25.94 0.92
CA GLU A 25 -19.39 25.94 0.00
C GLU A 25 -20.27 24.69 0.16
N MET A 26 -21.58 24.89 0.21
CA MET A 26 -22.56 23.82 0.30
C MET A 26 -23.04 23.45 -1.09
N LEU A 27 -22.72 22.24 -1.53
CA LEU A 27 -23.14 21.71 -2.82
C LEU A 27 -24.40 20.87 -2.62
N ALA A 28 -25.43 21.16 -3.41
CA ALA A 28 -26.64 20.35 -3.47
C ALA A 28 -26.72 19.66 -4.84
N GLY A 29 -27.15 18.41 -4.86
CA GLY A 29 -27.35 17.66 -6.10
C GLY A 29 -28.43 16.61 -5.92
N GLU A 30 -29.30 16.47 -6.93
CA GLU A 30 -30.34 15.44 -6.94
C GLU A 30 -29.75 14.02 -6.91
N THR A 31 -28.62 13.82 -7.59
CA THR A 31 -27.88 12.55 -7.59
C THR A 31 -26.43 12.81 -7.23
N VAL A 32 -25.88 11.99 -6.34
CA VAL A 32 -24.48 12.05 -5.91
C VAL A 32 -23.77 10.74 -6.25
N PHE A 33 -22.67 10.83 -6.99
CA PHE A 33 -21.81 9.68 -7.31
C PHE A 33 -20.58 9.67 -6.39
N LEU A 34 -20.32 8.51 -5.77
CA LEU A 34 -19.10 8.32 -4.98
C LEU A 34 -18.01 7.67 -5.83
N ALA A 35 -17.00 8.47 -6.15
CA ALA A 35 -15.84 8.09 -6.94
C ALA A 35 -14.52 8.49 -6.27
N THR A 36 -14.43 8.36 -4.94
CA THR A 36 -13.28 8.81 -4.13
C THR A 36 -12.06 7.88 -4.20
N GLY A 37 -12.18 6.74 -4.88
CA GLY A 37 -11.09 5.76 -5.02
C GLY A 37 -10.80 4.99 -3.73
N SER A 38 -9.54 4.62 -3.53
CA SER A 38 -9.08 3.85 -2.36
C SER A 38 -7.72 4.35 -1.89
N VAL A 39 -7.37 3.99 -0.65
CA VAL A 39 -6.06 4.26 -0.05
C VAL A 39 -5.41 2.98 0.42
N GLY A 40 -4.09 2.90 0.29
CA GLY A 40 -3.32 1.74 0.75
C GLY A 40 -3.40 1.55 2.26
N THR A 41 -3.67 0.33 2.71
CA THR A 41 -3.73 0.01 4.14
C THR A 41 -2.37 0.22 4.80
N ARG A 42 -2.38 0.89 5.96
CA ARG A 42 -1.20 1.06 6.82
C ARG A 42 -1.19 -0.03 7.89
N ILE A 43 -0.02 -0.63 8.10
CA ILE A 43 0.15 -1.68 9.11
C ILE A 43 0.05 -1.04 10.51
N PRO A 44 -0.86 -1.51 11.37
CA PRO A 44 -0.96 -1.01 12.74
C PRO A 44 0.35 -1.19 13.51
N GLY A 45 0.68 -0.22 14.36
CA GLY A 45 1.89 -0.26 15.20
C GLY A 45 3.18 0.22 14.52
N LEU A 46 3.17 0.49 13.21
CA LEU A 46 4.28 1.19 12.56
C LEU A 46 4.13 2.71 12.71
N PRO A 47 5.24 3.46 12.84
CA PRO A 47 5.22 4.89 13.14
C PRO A 47 4.95 5.76 11.90
N TRP A 48 3.84 5.53 11.19
CA TRP A 48 3.53 6.20 9.91
C TRP A 48 3.56 7.73 9.96
N GLU A 49 3.22 8.33 11.11
CA GLU A 49 3.19 9.79 11.31
C GLU A 49 4.48 10.37 11.90
N HIS A 50 5.44 9.53 12.29
CA HIS A 50 6.67 10.03 12.88
C HIS A 50 7.52 10.71 11.78
N PRO A 51 8.06 11.92 12.00
CA PRO A 51 8.79 12.67 10.97
C PRO A 51 9.93 11.88 10.32
N ASN A 52 10.66 11.07 11.10
CA ASN A 52 11.75 10.24 10.58
C ASN A 52 11.30 9.03 9.74
N SER A 53 10.01 8.67 9.73
CA SER A 53 9.52 7.48 9.02
C SER A 53 9.56 7.62 7.51
N VAL A 54 9.44 8.84 6.97
CA VAL A 54 9.51 9.07 5.51
C VAL A 54 10.85 8.67 4.89
N ASN A 55 11.89 8.44 5.71
CA ASN A 55 13.21 8.02 5.25
C ASN A 55 13.34 6.50 5.04
N TRP A 56 12.41 5.70 5.56
CA TRP A 56 12.54 4.23 5.56
C TRP A 56 11.21 3.45 5.48
N LEU A 57 10.08 4.11 5.72
CA LEU A 57 8.75 3.51 5.70
C LEU A 57 7.92 4.13 4.57
N PHE A 58 7.56 3.29 3.60
CA PHE A 58 6.85 3.71 2.39
C PHE A 58 5.62 2.85 2.17
N ASN A 59 4.64 3.41 1.46
CA ASN A 59 3.55 2.66 0.85
C ASN A 59 3.66 2.76 -0.68
N SER A 60 2.73 2.13 -1.40
CA SER A 60 2.74 2.13 -2.87
C SER A 60 2.62 3.51 -3.52
N HIS A 61 2.14 4.51 -2.77
CA HIS A 61 2.00 5.90 -3.25
C HIS A 61 3.25 6.73 -2.93
N THR A 62 3.95 6.45 -1.83
CA THR A 62 5.09 7.27 -1.39
C THR A 62 6.45 6.70 -1.79
N ILE A 63 6.56 5.41 -2.15
CA ILE A 63 7.83 4.74 -2.45
C ILE A 63 8.62 5.38 -3.60
N GLN A 64 7.93 6.04 -4.54
CA GLN A 64 8.56 6.80 -5.62
C GLN A 64 9.47 7.94 -5.12
N HIS A 65 9.30 8.39 -3.87
CA HIS A 65 10.12 9.44 -3.24
C HIS A 65 11.31 8.91 -2.42
N ILE A 66 11.64 7.61 -2.51
CA ILE A 66 12.73 7.00 -1.73
C ILE A 66 14.11 7.65 -1.98
N GLY A 67 14.27 8.37 -3.10
CA GLY A 67 15.45 9.19 -3.43
C GLY A 67 16.73 8.41 -3.77
N ARG A 68 16.79 7.11 -3.44
CA ARG A 68 17.90 6.21 -3.75
C ARG A 68 17.42 4.77 -3.86
N LEU A 69 18.16 3.94 -4.59
CA LEU A 69 17.94 2.50 -4.56
C LEU A 69 18.52 1.90 -3.27
N PRO A 70 17.71 1.28 -2.39
CA PRO A 70 18.24 0.65 -1.20
C PRO A 70 18.99 -0.65 -1.55
N HIS A 71 20.07 -0.95 -0.83
CA HIS A 71 20.76 -2.25 -0.96
C HIS A 71 19.85 -3.45 -0.64
N HIS A 72 18.90 -3.25 0.27
CA HIS A 72 17.90 -4.25 0.64
C HIS A 72 16.59 -3.57 1.01
N ILE A 73 15.48 -4.07 0.47
CA ILE A 73 14.13 -3.66 0.84
C ILE A 73 13.31 -4.85 1.35
N VAL A 74 12.47 -4.57 2.34
CA VAL A 74 11.44 -5.48 2.82
C VAL A 74 10.09 -4.97 2.33
N ILE A 75 9.32 -5.83 1.67
CA ILE A 75 7.97 -5.54 1.22
C ILE A 75 7.02 -6.40 2.05
N GLN A 76 6.14 -5.75 2.82
CA GLN A 76 5.08 -6.43 3.55
C GLN A 76 3.85 -6.60 2.65
N GLY A 77 3.43 -7.84 2.43
CA GLY A 77 2.27 -8.19 1.63
C GLY A 77 2.61 -9.10 0.44
N GLY A 78 1.62 -9.87 0.00
CA GLY A 78 1.73 -10.79 -1.13
C GLY A 78 0.74 -10.52 -2.26
N GLY A 79 0.18 -9.30 -2.33
CA GLY A 79 -0.71 -8.91 -3.43
C GLY A 79 0.04 -8.53 -4.70
N LEU A 80 -0.70 -8.22 -5.77
CA LEU A 80 -0.15 -7.82 -7.08
C LEU A 80 0.86 -6.66 -6.95
N ILE A 81 0.46 -5.56 -6.31
CA ILE A 81 1.31 -4.38 -6.11
C ILE A 81 2.63 -4.75 -5.39
N ALA A 82 2.58 -5.63 -4.39
CA ALA A 82 3.78 -6.05 -3.67
C ALA A 82 4.74 -6.85 -4.58
N VAL A 83 4.20 -7.73 -5.43
CA VAL A 83 4.97 -8.54 -6.37
C VAL A 83 5.55 -7.68 -7.51
N GLU A 84 4.78 -6.73 -8.03
CA GLU A 84 5.24 -5.77 -9.05
C GLU A 84 6.46 -4.97 -8.55
N TYR A 85 6.33 -4.32 -7.39
CA TYR A 85 7.45 -3.57 -6.80
C TYR A 85 8.64 -4.47 -6.47
N ALA A 86 8.40 -5.71 -6.06
CA ALA A 86 9.48 -6.65 -5.81
C ALA A 86 10.29 -6.97 -7.07
N PHE A 87 9.62 -7.20 -8.20
CA PHE A 87 10.30 -7.43 -9.47
C PHE A 87 11.01 -6.17 -9.98
N ILE A 88 10.36 -5.00 -9.91
CA ILE A 88 10.96 -3.71 -10.29
C ILE A 88 12.25 -3.47 -9.51
N LEU A 89 12.18 -3.50 -8.17
CA LEU A 89 13.33 -3.18 -7.32
C LEU A 89 14.43 -4.24 -7.42
N ARG A 90 14.08 -5.52 -7.57
CA ARG A 90 15.05 -6.58 -7.86
C ARG A 90 15.76 -6.35 -9.20
N ARG A 91 15.03 -5.94 -10.24
CA ARG A 91 15.60 -5.69 -11.57
C ARG A 91 16.55 -4.49 -11.56
N LEU A 92 16.29 -3.50 -10.71
CA LEU A 92 17.16 -2.36 -10.46
C LEU A 92 18.40 -2.71 -9.62
N GLY A 93 18.46 -3.91 -9.02
CA GLY A 93 19.61 -4.40 -8.28
C GLY A 93 19.46 -4.41 -6.76
N ALA A 94 18.31 -4.01 -6.22
CA ALA A 94 18.05 -4.15 -4.79
C ALA A 94 17.87 -5.63 -4.43
N ARG A 95 18.41 -6.04 -3.29
CA ARG A 95 17.95 -7.27 -2.65
C ARG A 95 16.51 -7.04 -2.18
N VAL A 96 15.63 -8.00 -2.39
CA VAL A 96 14.21 -7.90 -1.98
C VAL A 96 13.83 -9.09 -1.13
N THR A 97 13.16 -8.82 -0.01
CA THR A 97 12.46 -9.84 0.79
C THR A 97 10.98 -9.49 0.83
N LEU A 98 10.11 -10.41 0.40
CA LEU A 98 8.68 -10.31 0.70
C LEU A 98 8.41 -10.97 2.04
N VAL A 99 7.63 -10.30 2.86
CA VAL A 99 7.05 -10.87 4.07
C VAL A 99 5.55 -11.02 3.83
N VAL A 100 5.10 -12.26 3.81
CA VAL A 100 3.72 -12.61 3.45
C VAL A 100 3.14 -13.44 4.59
N ARG A 101 1.87 -13.21 4.91
CA ARG A 101 1.15 -14.14 5.79
C ARG A 101 1.10 -15.50 5.09
N GLU A 102 1.37 -16.57 5.82
CA GLU A 102 1.46 -17.90 5.23
C GLU A 102 0.20 -18.25 4.43
N GLY A 103 0.39 -18.82 3.24
CA GLY A 103 -0.68 -19.17 2.32
C GLY A 103 -1.39 -18.00 1.64
N LEU A 104 -0.92 -16.74 1.76
CA LEU A 104 -1.59 -15.56 1.18
C LEU A 104 -0.89 -14.93 -0.03
N LEU A 105 0.03 -15.63 -0.71
CA LEU A 105 0.62 -15.09 -1.94
C LEU A 105 -0.45 -15.06 -3.05
N MET A 106 -0.85 -13.86 -3.46
CA MET A 106 -1.76 -13.59 -4.58
C MET A 106 -3.10 -14.35 -4.52
N VAL A 107 -3.54 -14.73 -3.32
CA VAL A 107 -4.82 -15.42 -3.11
C VAL A 107 -5.99 -14.51 -3.48
N GLY A 108 -6.95 -15.07 -4.22
CA GLY A 108 -8.13 -14.34 -4.68
C GLY A 108 -7.83 -13.26 -5.72
N LYS A 109 -6.66 -13.32 -6.39
CA LYS A 109 -6.26 -12.35 -7.43
C LYS A 109 -6.37 -12.90 -8.85
N GLY A 110 -7.00 -14.06 -9.04
CA GLY A 110 -7.19 -14.67 -10.35
C GLY A 110 -5.90 -15.12 -11.04
N VAL A 111 -4.84 -15.34 -10.26
CA VAL A 111 -3.55 -15.80 -10.79
C VAL A 111 -3.42 -17.30 -10.59
N ASP A 112 -3.00 -17.99 -11.65
CA ASP A 112 -2.79 -19.43 -11.68
C ASP A 112 -1.68 -19.85 -10.70
N ASP A 113 -1.84 -21.03 -10.10
CA ASP A 113 -0.91 -21.54 -9.08
C ASP A 113 0.47 -21.87 -9.66
N ASP A 114 0.56 -22.27 -10.93
CA ASP A 114 1.84 -22.47 -11.61
C ASP A 114 2.59 -21.15 -11.80
N ILE A 115 1.86 -20.05 -12.01
CA ILE A 115 2.44 -18.71 -12.06
C ILE A 115 2.86 -18.24 -10.66
N LYS A 116 2.09 -18.55 -9.62
CA LYS A 116 2.51 -18.23 -8.24
C LYS A 116 3.77 -18.99 -7.86
N GLY A 117 3.75 -20.32 -7.94
CA GLY A 117 4.86 -21.18 -7.54
C GLY A 117 6.06 -21.07 -8.49
N GLY A 118 5.82 -21.28 -9.78
CA GLY A 118 6.85 -21.26 -10.82
C GLY A 118 7.33 -19.86 -11.18
N GLY A 119 6.44 -18.87 -11.18
CA GLY A 119 6.71 -17.48 -11.54
C GLY A 119 7.33 -16.66 -10.42
N VAL A 120 6.69 -16.66 -9.24
CA VAL A 120 6.97 -15.73 -8.15
C VAL A 120 7.82 -16.38 -7.04
N GLU A 121 7.36 -17.50 -6.47
CA GLU A 121 8.00 -18.12 -5.29
C GLU A 121 9.43 -18.58 -5.57
N LYS A 122 9.69 -19.15 -6.76
CA LYS A 122 11.05 -19.57 -7.15
C LYS A 122 12.00 -18.39 -7.42
N ARG A 123 11.48 -17.21 -7.75
CA ARG A 123 12.30 -16.05 -8.15
C ARG A 123 12.52 -15.07 -7.01
N LEU A 124 11.64 -15.00 -6.02
CA LEU A 124 11.72 -14.03 -4.94
C LEU A 124 11.99 -14.70 -3.60
N ARG A 125 12.74 -14.01 -2.74
CA ARG A 125 12.88 -14.45 -1.35
C ARG A 125 11.59 -14.10 -0.60
N ILE A 126 10.82 -15.11 -0.22
CA ILE A 126 9.56 -14.95 0.50
C ILE A 126 9.69 -15.56 1.90
N ILE A 127 9.32 -14.81 2.92
CA ILE A 127 9.29 -15.28 4.30
C ILE A 127 7.83 -15.30 4.78
N GLY A 128 7.37 -16.49 5.15
CA GLY A 128 6.07 -16.70 5.78
C GLY A 128 6.08 -16.25 7.24
N GLY A 129 4.96 -15.71 7.72
CA GLY A 129 4.82 -15.18 9.10
C GLY A 129 5.31 -16.10 10.23
N ARG A 130 5.13 -17.43 10.14
CA ARG A 130 5.62 -18.38 11.16
C ARG A 130 7.15 -18.53 11.21
N ARG A 131 7.83 -18.36 10.08
CA ARG A 131 9.29 -18.51 9.97
C ARG A 131 10.07 -17.29 10.48
N LEU A 132 9.43 -16.11 10.60
CA LEU A 132 10.06 -14.90 11.16
C LEU A 132 10.36 -15.03 12.65
N PHE A 133 9.50 -15.70 13.41
CA PHE A 133 9.60 -15.76 14.88
C PHE A 133 10.47 -16.91 15.40
N GLN A 134 10.80 -17.90 14.56
CA GLN A 134 11.60 -19.05 14.97
C GLN A 134 13.12 -18.79 15.02
N ARG A 135 13.59 -17.64 14.52
CA ARG A 135 15.03 -17.35 14.39
C ARG A 135 15.63 -16.57 15.58
N ARG A 136 14.87 -16.37 16.67
CA ARG A 136 15.29 -15.63 17.87
C ARG A 136 15.67 -16.53 19.06
N GLN A 137 15.82 -17.84 18.87
CA GLN A 137 16.09 -18.83 19.93
C GLN A 137 17.37 -19.65 19.69
N ARG A 138 18.42 -19.05 19.13
CA ARG A 138 19.77 -19.64 19.13
C ARG A 138 20.79 -18.56 19.38
#